data_AF-A0A843BY25-F1
#
_entry.id   AF-A0A843BY25-F1
#
_cell.length_a   1.000
_cell.length_b   1.000
_cell.length_c   1.000
_cell.angle_alpha   90.00
_cell.angle_beta   90.00
_cell.angle_gamma   90.00
#
_symmetry.space_group_name_H-M   'P 1'
#
loop_
_entity.id
_entity.type
_entity.pdbx_description
1 polymer ?
#
loop_
_entity_poly.entity_id
_entity_poly.type
_entity_poly.pdbx_seq_one_letter_code
_entity_poly.pdbx_strand_id
1 'polypeptide(L)'
;MANFIEKNYRLISIIGFILIIFVITGGLIFGPFNEILPDSLRERLGYATTSTSLDEDIEVRLIVDFNGFRENINQTIIIEANQTASAYSILLLANLSVDVKTFSSGVFIEAIEGIEMSAENYWKYYVNGVAGGLSSSKFDLRENNAQEVSWIYKSFS
;
A
#
# COMPACT_ATOMS: atom_id res chain seq x y z
N MET A 1 -17.04 57.44 -4.32
CA MET A 1 -15.82 56.76 -3.80
C MET A 1 -16.12 55.56 -2.88
N ALA A 2 -17.35 55.39 -2.36
CA ALA A 2 -17.73 54.26 -1.50
C ALA A 2 -17.91 52.90 -2.24
N ASN A 3 -18.35 52.90 -3.50
CA ASN A 3 -18.65 51.66 -4.24
C ASN A 3 -17.43 50.82 -4.68
N PHE A 4 -16.21 51.38 -4.63
CA PHE A 4 -15.01 50.63 -5.04
C PHE A 4 -14.43 49.78 -3.91
N ILE A 5 -14.63 50.23 -2.66
CA ILE A 5 -14.10 49.56 -1.47
C ILE A 5 -14.93 48.30 -1.15
N GLU A 6 -16.26 48.36 -1.28
CA GLU A 6 -17.15 47.26 -0.92
C GLU A 6 -17.04 46.04 -1.85
N LYS A 7 -16.75 46.25 -3.15
CA LYS A 7 -16.60 45.17 -4.14
C LYS A 7 -15.33 44.34 -3.90
N ASN A 8 -14.26 44.96 -3.40
CA ASN A 8 -12.97 44.30 -3.18
C ASN A 8 -13.00 43.39 -1.94
N TYR A 9 -13.74 43.75 -0.88
CA TYR A 9 -13.90 42.89 0.29
C TYR A 9 -14.71 41.62 0.00
N ARG A 10 -15.72 41.69 -0.86
CA ARG A 10 -16.48 40.50 -1.28
C ARG A 10 -15.63 39.54 -2.11
N LEU A 11 -14.76 40.07 -2.99
CA LEU A 11 -13.89 39.23 -3.82
C LEU A 11 -12.80 38.53 -2.98
N ILE A 12 -12.17 39.25 -2.04
CA ILE A 12 -11.14 38.70 -1.14
C ILE A 12 -11.74 37.62 -0.21
N SER A 13 -12.97 37.83 0.27
CA SER A 13 -13.67 36.85 1.12
C SER A 13 -14.02 35.56 0.37
N ILE A 14 -14.44 35.65 -0.90
CA ILE A 14 -14.78 34.47 -1.72
C ILE A 14 -13.52 33.69 -2.11
N ILE A 15 -12.42 34.38 -2.49
CA ILE A 15 -11.14 33.74 -2.83
C ILE A 15 -10.53 33.05 -1.61
N GLY A 16 -10.62 33.69 -0.42
CA GLY A 16 -10.19 33.07 0.83
C GLY A 16 -10.97 31.81 1.19
N PHE A 17 -12.30 31.81 0.98
CA PHE A 17 -13.14 30.64 1.26
C PHE A 17 -12.91 29.49 0.27
N ILE A 18 -12.68 29.79 -1.02
CA ILE A 18 -12.35 28.79 -2.04
C ILE A 18 -10.96 28.18 -1.79
N LEU A 19 -9.97 28.97 -1.37
CA LEU A 19 -8.65 28.45 -0.99
C LEU A 19 -8.72 27.52 0.24
N ILE A 20 -9.56 27.83 1.23
CA ILE A 20 -9.78 26.94 2.38
C ILE A 20 -10.41 25.62 1.92
N ILE A 21 -11.40 25.66 1.03
CA ILE A 21 -12.01 24.44 0.48
C ILE A 21 -10.98 23.65 -0.34
N PHE A 22 -10.18 24.29 -1.21
CA PHE A 22 -9.16 23.63 -2.02
C PHE A 22 -8.01 23.05 -1.18
N VAL A 23 -7.65 23.66 -0.05
CA VAL A 23 -6.68 23.11 0.91
C VAL A 23 -7.29 21.92 1.66
N ILE A 24 -8.59 21.96 1.97
CA ILE A 24 -9.31 20.82 2.58
C ILE A 24 -9.39 19.66 1.58
N THR A 25 -9.87 19.86 0.35
CA THR A 25 -9.95 18.77 -0.65
C THR A 25 -8.59 18.34 -1.18
N GLY A 26 -7.63 19.25 -1.35
CA GLY A 26 -6.27 18.90 -1.79
C GLY A 26 -5.44 18.22 -0.70
N GLY A 27 -5.56 18.67 0.55
CA GLY A 27 -4.90 18.09 1.72
C GLY A 27 -5.51 16.78 2.18
N LEU A 28 -6.83 16.58 2.02
CA LEU A 28 -7.51 15.30 2.31
C LEU A 28 -7.17 14.21 1.29
N ILE A 29 -6.80 14.56 0.05
CA ILE A 29 -6.57 13.57 -1.02
C ILE A 29 -5.06 13.33 -1.27
N PHE A 30 -4.17 14.31 -1.06
CA PHE A 30 -2.76 14.21 -1.50
C PHE A 30 -1.66 14.70 -0.52
N GLY A 31 -1.87 14.85 0.80
CA GLY A 31 -0.77 15.30 1.68
C GLY A 31 -1.00 15.24 3.20
N PRO A 32 0.03 15.53 4.02
CA PRO A 32 0.31 14.99 5.36
C PRO A 32 -0.65 15.40 6.51
N PHE A 33 -1.81 15.96 6.20
CA PHE A 33 -2.75 16.46 7.20
C PHE A 33 -3.54 15.38 7.96
N ASN A 34 -3.46 14.11 7.54
CA ASN A 34 -4.08 13.00 8.29
C ASN A 34 -3.48 12.85 9.71
N GLU A 35 -2.24 13.29 9.93
CA GLU A 35 -1.55 13.24 11.24
C GLU A 35 -1.90 14.41 12.17
N ILE A 36 -2.47 15.50 11.65
CA ILE A 36 -2.77 16.72 12.43
C ILE A 36 -4.19 16.66 13.02
N LEU A 37 -5.04 15.76 12.53
CA LEU A 37 -6.40 15.59 13.04
C LEU A 37 -6.39 14.70 14.29
N PRO A 38 -7.01 15.13 15.41
CA PRO A 38 -7.20 14.26 16.57
C PRO A 38 -8.15 13.10 16.24
N ASP A 39 -7.92 11.95 16.87
CA ASP A 39 -8.58 10.68 16.53
C ASP A 39 -10.11 10.73 16.57
N SER A 40 -10.68 11.52 17.49
CA SER A 40 -12.13 11.70 17.61
C SER A 40 -12.78 12.38 16.40
N LEU A 41 -12.03 13.21 15.65
CA LEU A 41 -12.52 13.81 14.40
C LEU A 41 -12.34 12.85 13.21
N ARG A 42 -11.32 12.01 13.23
CA ARG A 42 -11.07 11.00 12.19
C ARG A 42 -12.17 9.93 12.20
N GLU A 43 -12.55 9.45 13.39
CA GLU A 43 -13.65 8.49 13.56
C GLU A 43 -14.99 9.05 13.09
N ARG A 44 -15.31 10.30 13.46
CA ARG A 44 -16.55 10.98 13.05
C ARG A 44 -16.63 11.27 11.55
N LEU A 45 -15.50 11.35 10.88
CA LEU A 45 -15.38 11.61 9.45
C LEU A 45 -15.17 10.33 8.62
N GLY A 46 -15.15 9.15 9.25
CA GLY A 46 -14.94 7.86 8.58
C GLY A 46 -13.50 7.57 8.15
N TYR A 47 -12.53 8.34 8.65
CA TYR A 47 -11.09 8.18 8.41
C TYR A 47 -10.40 7.28 9.45
N ALA A 48 -11.12 6.35 10.07
CA ALA A 48 -10.52 5.41 11.01
C ALA A 48 -9.40 4.62 10.31
N THR A 49 -8.17 5.07 10.52
CA THR A 49 -7.00 4.23 10.30
C THR A 49 -6.97 3.36 11.52
N THR A 50 -7.27 2.08 11.33
CA THR A 50 -6.93 1.03 12.27
C THR A 50 -5.45 1.23 12.60
N SER A 51 -5.17 1.79 13.77
CA SER A 51 -3.82 1.81 14.33
C SER A 51 -3.54 0.38 14.75
N THR A 52 -3.16 -0.45 13.78
CA THR A 52 -2.67 -1.80 14.04
C THR A 52 -1.43 -1.64 14.86
N SER A 53 -1.51 -2.06 16.12
CA SER A 53 -0.38 -2.08 17.02
C SER A 53 0.71 -2.92 16.36
N LEU A 54 1.94 -2.40 16.32
CA LEU A 54 3.08 -3.11 15.72
C LEU A 54 3.44 -4.41 16.47
N ASP A 55 2.80 -4.67 17.61
CA ASP A 55 3.00 -5.81 18.51
C ASP A 55 1.92 -6.89 18.41
N GLU A 56 1.04 -6.83 17.39
CA GLU A 56 0.04 -7.87 17.15
C GLU A 56 0.39 -8.76 15.95
N ASP A 57 0.01 -10.03 16.09
CA ASP A 57 -0.01 -10.99 14.98
C ASP A 57 -0.99 -10.48 13.93
N ILE A 58 -0.62 -10.62 12.65
CA ILE A 58 -1.52 -10.28 11.55
C ILE A 58 -1.81 -11.51 10.71
N GLU A 59 -3.05 -11.63 10.26
CA GLU A 59 -3.50 -12.66 9.33
C GLU A 59 -3.52 -12.08 7.91
N VAL A 60 -2.75 -12.68 7.00
CA VAL A 60 -2.63 -12.22 5.61
C VAL A 60 -2.86 -13.39 4.67
N ARG A 61 -3.75 -13.19 3.69
CA ARG A 61 -3.97 -14.16 2.62
C ARG A 61 -2.91 -14.02 1.54
N LEU A 62 -2.11 -15.06 1.34
CA LEU A 62 -1.17 -15.17 0.24
C LEU A 62 -1.82 -15.86 -0.96
N ILE A 63 -1.74 -15.21 -2.12
CA ILE A 63 -2.07 -15.81 -3.41
C ILE A 63 -0.82 -15.83 -4.28
N VAL A 64 -0.51 -16.96 -4.91
CA VAL A 64 0.50 -17.07 -5.96
C VAL A 64 -0.19 -17.59 -7.22
N ASP A 65 -0.32 -16.70 -8.20
CA ASP A 65 -0.90 -16.99 -9.51
C ASP A 65 0.22 -17.23 -10.53
N PHE A 66 0.37 -18.50 -10.93
CA PHE A 66 1.36 -18.91 -11.91
C PHE A 66 0.89 -18.70 -13.35
N ASN A 67 -0.26 -18.06 -13.57
CA ASN A 67 -0.81 -17.77 -14.88
C ASN A 67 -0.88 -19.01 -15.80
N GLY A 68 -1.33 -20.13 -15.22
CA GLY A 68 -1.54 -21.39 -15.92
C GLY A 68 -0.30 -22.29 -16.08
N PHE A 69 0.89 -21.87 -15.64
CA PHE A 69 2.09 -22.73 -15.68
C PHE A 69 2.04 -23.88 -14.66
N ARG A 70 1.32 -23.70 -13.55
CA ARG A 70 1.01 -24.74 -12.54
C ARG A 70 -0.21 -24.33 -11.70
N GLU A 71 -0.58 -25.19 -10.75
CA GLU A 71 -1.66 -24.89 -9.81
C GLU A 71 -1.32 -23.68 -8.94
N ASN A 72 -2.29 -22.78 -8.80
CA ASN A 72 -2.16 -21.57 -8.00
C ASN A 72 -2.19 -21.88 -6.51
N ILE A 73 -1.42 -21.12 -5.74
CA ILE A 73 -1.39 -21.22 -4.29
C ILE A 73 -2.33 -20.17 -3.72
N ASN A 74 -3.15 -20.56 -2.74
CA ASN A 74 -4.00 -19.66 -1.98
C ASN A 74 -4.03 -20.15 -0.54
N GLN A 75 -3.39 -19.42 0.36
CA GLN A 75 -3.26 -19.82 1.76
C GLN A 75 -3.31 -18.61 2.68
N THR A 76 -3.77 -18.83 3.91
CA THR A 76 -3.71 -17.84 4.97
C THR A 76 -2.43 -18.03 5.76
N ILE A 77 -1.66 -16.96 5.92
CA ILE A 77 -0.43 -16.91 6.71
C ILE A 77 -0.66 -16.03 7.94
N ILE A 78 -0.30 -16.54 9.11
CA ILE A 78 -0.22 -15.75 10.33
C ILE A 78 1.22 -15.25 10.45
N ILE A 79 1.39 -13.94 10.48
CA ILE A 79 2.68 -13.29 10.68
C ILE A 79 2.73 -12.85 12.14
N GLU A 80 3.57 -13.51 12.92
CA GLU A 80 3.72 -13.21 14.35
C GLU A 80 4.24 -11.78 14.55
N ALA A 81 3.89 -11.15 15.67
CA ALA A 81 4.29 -9.78 16.01
C ALA A 81 5.81 -9.52 15.88
N ASN A 82 6.63 -10.51 16.27
CA ASN A 82 8.08 -10.46 16.24
C ASN A 82 8.70 -10.77 14.85
N GLN A 83 7.89 -11.13 13.86
CA GLN A 83 8.34 -11.48 12.51
C GLN A 83 8.27 -10.26 11.58
N THR A 84 9.18 -10.27 10.59
CA THR A 84 9.12 -9.31 9.49
C THR A 84 7.84 -9.52 8.70
N ALA A 85 7.04 -8.48 8.57
CA ALA A 85 5.78 -8.48 7.81
C ALA A 85 6.00 -7.80 6.46
N SER A 86 6.52 -8.52 5.46
CA SER A 86 6.76 -7.97 4.13
C SER A 86 6.22 -8.89 3.05
N ALA A 87 5.99 -8.35 1.84
CA ALA A 87 5.54 -9.16 0.71
C ALA A 87 6.57 -10.25 0.30
N TYR A 88 7.84 -10.07 0.66
CA TYR A 88 8.87 -11.10 0.50
C TYR A 88 8.80 -12.15 1.63
N SER A 89 8.75 -11.72 2.89
CA SER A 89 8.76 -12.63 4.04
C SER A 89 7.54 -13.55 4.08
N ILE A 90 6.38 -13.10 3.59
CA ILE A 90 5.19 -13.95 3.50
C ILE A 90 5.40 -15.17 2.59
N LEU A 91 6.22 -15.06 1.53
CA LEU A 91 6.58 -16.21 0.69
C LEU A 91 7.46 -17.22 1.44
N LEU A 92 8.34 -16.74 2.31
CA LEU A 92 9.21 -17.59 3.13
C LEU A 92 8.41 -18.31 4.22
N LEU A 93 7.49 -17.59 4.89
CA LEU A 93 6.60 -18.15 5.90
C LEU A 93 5.64 -19.20 5.33
N ALA A 94 5.26 -19.01 4.06
CA ALA A 94 4.50 -19.97 3.27
C ALA A 94 5.28 -21.24 2.88
N ASN A 95 6.55 -21.35 3.27
CA ASN A 95 7.45 -22.46 2.97
C ASN A 95 7.54 -22.76 1.45
N LEU A 96 7.50 -21.72 0.63
CA LEU A 96 7.67 -21.82 -0.82
C LEU A 96 9.15 -21.76 -1.18
N SER A 97 9.54 -22.46 -2.25
CA SER A 97 10.86 -22.26 -2.85
C SER A 97 10.90 -20.89 -3.50
N VAL A 98 11.83 -20.03 -3.12
CA VAL A 98 11.96 -18.68 -3.69
C VAL A 98 13.41 -18.40 -4.02
N ASP A 99 13.68 -18.11 -5.29
CA ASP A 99 14.99 -17.64 -5.74
C ASP A 99 14.98 -16.13 -5.81
N VAL A 100 16.03 -15.52 -5.26
CA VAL A 100 16.10 -14.07 -5.13
C VAL A 100 17.48 -13.53 -5.47
N LYS A 101 17.46 -12.29 -5.93
CA LYS A 101 18.65 -11.46 -6.08
C LYS A 101 18.57 -10.26 -5.14
N THR A 102 19.57 -10.13 -4.28
CA THR A 102 19.65 -9.03 -3.32
C THR A 102 20.40 -7.84 -3.91
N PHE A 103 19.80 -6.67 -3.81
CA PHE A 103 20.41 -5.39 -4.14
C PHE A 103 20.38 -4.46 -2.91
N SER A 104 21.15 -3.38 -2.93
CA SER A 104 21.08 -2.35 -1.88
C SER A 104 19.70 -1.68 -1.80
N SER A 105 18.97 -1.65 -2.92
CA SER A 105 17.60 -1.13 -3.00
C SER A 105 16.54 -2.11 -2.50
N GLY A 106 16.87 -3.38 -2.26
CA GLY A 106 15.98 -4.41 -1.74
C GLY A 106 16.15 -5.77 -2.43
N VAL A 107 15.24 -6.69 -2.10
CA VAL A 107 15.18 -8.03 -2.69
C VAL A 107 14.35 -8.00 -3.97
N PHE A 108 14.87 -8.67 -5.00
CA PHE A 108 14.18 -8.94 -6.26
C PHE A 108 13.93 -10.44 -6.37
N ILE A 109 12.69 -10.83 -6.71
CA ILE A 109 12.32 -12.24 -6.85
C ILE A 109 12.63 -12.69 -8.27
N GLU A 110 13.47 -13.71 -8.42
CA GLU A 110 13.84 -14.29 -9.70
C GLU A 110 13.00 -15.53 -10.01
N ALA A 111 12.60 -16.31 -9.00
CA ALA A 111 11.69 -17.43 -9.16
C ALA A 111 10.83 -17.67 -7.92
N ILE A 112 9.64 -18.23 -8.14
CA ILE A 112 8.80 -18.80 -7.08
C ILE A 112 8.46 -20.21 -7.53
N GLU A 113 8.70 -21.20 -6.67
CA GLU A 113 8.27 -22.58 -6.89
C GLU A 113 8.82 -23.16 -8.22
N GLY A 114 10.07 -22.80 -8.55
CA GLY A 114 10.77 -23.22 -9.77
C GLY A 114 10.35 -22.50 -11.05
N ILE A 115 9.42 -21.54 -10.99
CA ILE A 115 9.00 -20.74 -12.15
C ILE A 115 9.84 -19.46 -12.19
N GLU A 116 10.86 -19.48 -13.05
CA GLU A 116 11.82 -18.40 -13.24
C GLU A 116 11.28 -17.26 -14.10
N MET A 117 11.71 -16.04 -13.80
CA MET A 117 11.54 -14.90 -14.68
C MET A 117 12.30 -15.07 -15.99
N SER A 118 11.83 -14.40 -17.03
CA SER A 118 12.45 -14.39 -18.35
C SER A 118 12.39 -12.99 -18.96
N ALA A 119 12.92 -12.85 -20.19
CA ALA A 119 12.79 -11.59 -20.94
C ALA A 119 11.32 -11.24 -21.27
N GLU A 120 10.43 -12.24 -21.27
CA GLU A 120 9.02 -12.08 -21.64
C GLU A 120 8.08 -12.10 -20.44
N ASN A 121 8.54 -12.60 -19.29
CA ASN A 121 7.68 -12.80 -18.12
C ASN A 121 8.38 -12.43 -16.82
N TYR A 122 7.62 -11.95 -15.85
CA TYR A 122 8.11 -11.45 -14.57
C TYR A 122 7.13 -11.70 -13.42
N TRP A 123 7.66 -11.72 -12.21
CA TRP A 123 6.85 -11.76 -10.99
C TRP A 123 6.47 -10.35 -10.55
N LYS A 124 5.17 -10.11 -10.36
CA LYS A 124 4.66 -8.85 -9.83
C LYS A 124 3.82 -9.09 -8.59
N TYR A 125 4.17 -8.40 -7.51
CA TYR A 125 3.40 -8.46 -6.28
C TYR A 125 2.38 -7.33 -6.17
N TYR A 126 1.31 -7.62 -5.44
CA TYR A 126 0.20 -6.75 -5.12
C TYR A 126 -0.11 -6.88 -3.64
N VAL A 127 -0.52 -5.78 -3.02
CA VAL A 127 -1.01 -5.76 -1.65
C VAL A 127 -2.43 -5.21 -1.68
N ASN A 128 -3.39 -5.96 -1.17
CA ASN A 128 -4.82 -5.62 -1.23
C ASN A 128 -5.28 -5.21 -2.65
N GLY A 129 -4.80 -5.92 -3.67
CA GLY A 129 -5.10 -5.64 -5.09
C GLY A 129 -4.33 -4.47 -5.72
N VAL A 130 -3.55 -3.71 -4.96
CA VAL A 130 -2.73 -2.58 -5.45
C VAL A 130 -1.32 -3.05 -5.76
N ALA A 131 -0.82 -2.70 -6.95
CA ALA A 131 0.55 -3.07 -7.36
C ALA A 131 1.58 -2.46 -6.40
N GLY A 132 2.54 -3.27 -5.97
CA GLY A 132 3.62 -2.83 -5.11
C GLY A 132 4.47 -1.71 -5.73
N GLY A 133 4.58 -0.58 -5.03
CA GLY A 133 5.41 0.57 -5.44
C GLY A 133 6.85 0.53 -4.89
N LEU A 134 7.13 -0.33 -3.91
CA LEU A 134 8.43 -0.49 -3.27
C LEU A 134 9.03 -1.87 -3.58
N SER A 135 10.25 -2.16 -3.12
CA SER A 135 10.73 -3.55 -3.11
C SER A 135 9.84 -4.40 -2.18
N SER A 136 9.58 -5.65 -2.56
CA SER A 136 8.80 -6.61 -1.76
C SER A 136 9.36 -6.85 -0.36
N SER A 137 10.66 -6.64 -0.16
CA SER A 137 11.34 -6.70 1.14
C SER A 137 11.22 -5.45 2.01
N LYS A 138 10.70 -4.35 1.45
CA LYS A 138 10.65 -3.04 2.12
C LYS A 138 9.24 -2.55 2.42
N PHE A 139 8.23 -3.15 1.79
CA PHE A 139 6.84 -2.82 2.08
C PHE A 139 6.40 -3.55 3.35
N ASP A 140 6.10 -2.82 4.41
CA ASP A 140 5.61 -3.39 5.67
C ASP A 140 4.09 -3.64 5.60
N LEU A 141 3.69 -4.90 5.70
CA LEU A 141 2.31 -5.35 5.64
C LEU A 141 1.50 -4.96 6.89
N ARG A 142 2.15 -4.86 8.06
CA ARG A 142 1.51 -4.54 9.32
C ARG A 142 1.16 -3.05 9.38
N GLU A 143 2.13 -2.20 9.06
CA GLU A 143 1.91 -0.73 9.00
C GLU A 143 0.83 -0.33 7.97
N ASN A 144 0.62 -1.17 6.96
CA ASN A 144 -0.30 -0.90 5.86
C ASN A 144 -1.60 -1.72 5.91
N ASN A 145 -1.89 -2.40 7.03
CA ASN A 145 -3.13 -3.18 7.23
C ASN A 145 -3.40 -4.15 6.06
N ALA A 146 -2.37 -4.88 5.61
CA ALA A 146 -2.50 -5.83 4.53
C ALA A 146 -3.39 -7.01 4.96
N GLN A 147 -4.40 -7.32 4.15
CA GLN A 147 -5.25 -8.51 4.29
C GLN A 147 -4.92 -9.55 3.22
N GLU A 148 -4.33 -9.11 2.11
CA GLU A 148 -3.96 -9.94 1.00
C GLU A 148 -2.62 -9.51 0.40
N VAL A 149 -1.79 -10.48 0.06
CA VAL A 149 -0.63 -10.32 -0.82
C VAL A 149 -0.76 -11.29 -1.98
N SER A 150 -0.70 -10.76 -3.20
CA SER A 150 -0.84 -11.55 -4.42
C SER A 150 0.42 -11.43 -5.27
N TRP A 151 1.04 -12.56 -5.58
CA TRP A 151 2.16 -12.67 -6.53
C TRP A 151 1.66 -13.24 -7.84
N ILE A 152 1.75 -12.47 -8.92
CA ILE A 152 1.19 -12.84 -10.22
C ILE A 152 2.33 -12.93 -11.23
N TYR A 153 2.43 -14.05 -11.93
CA TYR A 153 3.34 -14.23 -13.05
C TYR A 153 2.77 -13.55 -14.30
N LYS A 154 3.45 -12.53 -14.80
CA LYS A 154 2.95 -11.66 -15.86
C LYS A 154 3.85 -11.68 -17.07
N SER A 155 3.26 -11.50 -18.25
CA SER A 155 4.00 -11.19 -19.46
C SER A 155 4.21 -9.68 -19.62
N PHE A 156 5.27 -9.27 -20.31
CA PHE A 156 5.55 -7.87 -20.67
C PHE A 156 4.68 -7.32 -21.83
N SER A 157 3.77 -8.15 -22.38
CA SER A 157 2.90 -7.85 -23.54
C SER A 157 2.18 -6.50 -23.49
#